data_AF-A0A962TW41-F1
#
_entry.id   AF-A0A962TW41-F1
#
_cell.length_a   1.000
_cell.length_b   1.000
_cell.length_c   1.000
_cell.angle_alpha   90.00
_cell.angle_beta   90.00
_cell.angle_gamma   90.00
#
_symmetry.space_group_name_H-M   'P 1'
#
loop_
_entity.id
_entity.type
_entity.pdbx_description
1 polymer ?
#
loop_
_entity_poly.entity_id
_entity_poly.type
_entity_poly.pdbx_seq_one_letter_code
_entity_poly.pdbx_strand_id
1 'polypeptide(L)'
;MKQFNRTVRDRLLVALVPVLLSAVAAVQIYLVDRNDLSRWKGGGFGMFTTVDSPSARFLRIYLSTSDGEIPVMVPRDLAKLSHKARVMPTAERITALAQRLQAGTWIPLTMVSASQHYLDLLKSAGPGYDQSADDISYQAASGVPHVDFDELQLVRMLEEDEPIPQDTPLEVSGVRVEVWRYRFDREELVLRAEKIAQAFSRGQTGG
;
A
#
# COMPACT_ATOMS: atom_id res chain seq x y z
N MET A 1 51.98 -35.02 -19.24
CA MET A 1 51.56 -33.67 -18.76
C MET A 1 50.04 -33.55 -18.58
N LYS A 2 49.37 -34.44 -17.80
CA LYS A 2 47.91 -34.32 -17.49
C LYS A 2 47.60 -34.19 -15.99
N GLN A 3 48.54 -34.48 -15.10
CA GLN A 3 48.31 -34.46 -13.65
C GLN A 3 48.40 -33.06 -13.01
N PHE A 4 49.21 -32.14 -13.55
CA PHE A 4 49.43 -30.82 -12.94
C PHE A 4 48.17 -29.93 -12.93
N ASN A 5 47.32 -30.03 -13.96
CA ASN A 5 46.08 -29.24 -14.04
C ASN A 5 44.98 -29.69 -13.06
N ARG A 6 45.01 -30.94 -12.55
CA ARG A 6 44.02 -31.37 -11.55
C ARG A 6 44.27 -30.70 -10.20
N THR A 7 45.52 -30.65 -9.75
CA THR A 7 45.86 -30.09 -8.42
C THR A 7 45.60 -28.59 -8.35
N VAL A 8 45.88 -27.84 -9.42
CA VAL A 8 45.57 -26.40 -9.49
C VAL A 8 44.06 -26.17 -9.54
N ARG A 9 43.33 -26.96 -10.34
CA ARG A 9 41.86 -26.88 -10.41
C ARG A 9 41.21 -27.20 -9.07
N ASP A 10 41.68 -28.21 -8.37
CA ASP A 10 41.09 -28.62 -7.08
C ASP A 10 41.37 -27.56 -6.00
N ARG A 11 42.55 -26.94 -5.98
CA ARG A 11 42.84 -25.79 -5.10
C ARG A 11 41.98 -24.57 -5.44
N LEU A 12 41.75 -24.30 -6.73
CA LEU A 12 40.86 -23.23 -7.16
C LEU A 12 39.41 -23.49 -6.74
N LEU A 13 38.92 -24.73 -6.87
CA LEU A 13 37.56 -25.11 -6.42
C LEU A 13 37.42 -25.01 -4.90
N VAL A 14 38.45 -25.41 -4.14
CA VAL A 14 38.47 -25.27 -2.68
C VAL A 14 38.51 -23.79 -2.26
N ALA A 15 39.25 -22.94 -2.97
CA ALA A 15 39.28 -21.50 -2.72
C ALA A 15 38.03 -20.76 -3.20
N LEU A 16 37.30 -21.31 -4.19
CA LEU A 16 36.07 -20.73 -4.71
C LEU A 16 34.98 -20.68 -3.64
N VAL A 17 34.87 -21.73 -2.82
CA VAL A 17 33.84 -21.83 -1.77
C VAL A 17 33.92 -20.68 -0.76
N PRO A 18 35.06 -20.42 -0.07
CA PRO A 18 35.15 -19.31 0.87
C PRO A 18 35.01 -17.95 0.18
N VAL A 19 35.53 -17.77 -1.04
CA VAL A 19 35.36 -16.51 -1.80
C VAL A 19 33.90 -16.24 -2.11
N LEU A 20 33.15 -17.26 -2.57
CA LEU A 20 31.73 -17.15 -2.85
C LEU A 20 30.95 -16.82 -1.57
N LEU A 21 31.26 -17.50 -0.46
CA LEU A 21 30.63 -17.23 0.84
C LEU A 21 30.93 -15.81 1.35
N SER A 22 32.16 -15.34 1.22
CA SER A 22 32.53 -13.97 1.58
C SER A 22 31.82 -12.93 0.69
N ALA A 23 31.67 -13.20 -0.61
CA ALA A 23 30.94 -12.32 -1.52
C ALA A 23 29.44 -12.23 -1.15
N VAL A 24 28.79 -13.37 -0.87
CA VAL A 24 27.40 -13.40 -0.41
C VAL A 24 27.25 -12.64 0.91
N ALA A 25 28.17 -12.81 1.86
CA ALA A 25 28.15 -12.09 3.13
C ALA A 25 28.31 -10.57 2.93
N ALA A 26 29.22 -10.14 2.06
CA ALA A 26 29.42 -8.72 1.75
C ALA A 26 28.18 -8.08 1.10
N VAL A 27 27.54 -8.78 0.15
CA VAL A 27 26.29 -8.34 -0.47
C VAL A 27 25.18 -8.24 0.57
N GLN A 28 25.06 -9.23 1.48
CA GLN A 28 24.08 -9.21 2.54
C GLN A 28 24.29 -8.02 3.49
N ILE A 29 25.53 -7.73 3.89
CA ILE A 29 25.87 -6.56 4.72
C ILE A 29 25.49 -5.26 4.01
N TYR A 30 25.84 -5.14 2.72
CA TYR A 30 25.48 -3.97 1.91
C TYR A 30 23.96 -3.78 1.81
N LEU A 31 23.21 -4.86 1.60
CA LEU A 31 21.75 -4.81 1.50
C LEU A 31 21.08 -4.45 2.83
N VAL A 32 21.60 -4.95 3.95
CA VAL A 32 21.11 -4.60 5.30
C VAL A 32 21.35 -3.12 5.60
N ASP A 33 22.55 -2.62 5.30
CA ASP A 33 22.93 -1.23 5.56
C ASP A 33 22.15 -0.23 4.70
N ARG A 34 21.91 -0.56 3.42
CA ARG A 34 21.29 0.38 2.47
C ARG A 34 19.78 0.27 2.31
N ASN A 35 19.18 -0.88 2.59
CA ASN A 35 17.76 -1.13 2.29
C ASN A 35 16.91 -1.47 3.53
N ASP A 36 17.45 -1.25 4.73
CA ASP A 36 16.76 -1.54 5.99
C ASP A 36 16.21 -2.99 6.04
N LEU A 37 16.92 -3.93 5.42
CA LEU A 37 16.53 -5.34 5.46
C LEU A 37 17.00 -5.96 6.77
N SER A 38 16.14 -6.74 7.42
CA SER A 38 16.54 -7.47 8.62
C SER A 38 17.78 -8.33 8.33
N ARG A 39 18.76 -8.27 9.23
CA ARG A 39 20.05 -8.99 9.16
C ARG A 39 19.89 -10.48 8.81
N TRP A 40 18.73 -11.04 9.13
CA TRP A 40 18.42 -12.47 9.12
C TRP A 40 17.69 -12.97 7.86
N LYS A 41 17.29 -12.08 6.95
CA LYS A 41 16.51 -12.48 5.75
C LYS A 41 17.33 -13.29 4.73
N GLY A 42 18.66 -13.23 4.76
CA GLY A 42 19.55 -13.95 3.84
C GLY A 42 20.13 -15.27 4.36
N GLY A 43 19.95 -15.60 5.64
CA GLY A 43 20.62 -16.74 6.29
C GLY A 43 19.72 -17.91 6.69
N GLY A 44 18.42 -17.89 6.37
CA GLY A 44 17.47 -18.95 6.77
C GLY A 44 17.06 -18.96 8.25
N PHE A 45 17.60 -18.07 9.09
CA PHE A 45 17.26 -17.94 10.52
C PHE A 45 16.07 -17.00 10.83
N GLY A 46 15.32 -16.58 9.81
CA GLY A 46 14.26 -15.57 9.89
C GLY A 46 12.99 -15.95 10.67
N MET A 47 12.93 -17.10 11.33
CA MET A 47 11.72 -17.57 12.03
C MET A 47 11.44 -16.87 13.37
N PHE A 48 12.40 -16.12 13.93
CA PHE A 48 12.30 -15.57 15.30
C PHE A 48 12.50 -14.04 15.43
N THR A 49 12.54 -13.29 14.33
CA THR A 49 12.62 -11.81 14.37
C THR A 49 11.37 -11.17 13.75
N THR A 50 10.24 -11.32 14.45
CA THR A 50 8.90 -10.88 14.02
C THR A 50 8.76 -9.35 13.87
N VAL A 51 9.69 -8.57 14.41
CA VAL A 51 9.58 -7.09 14.45
C VAL A 51 9.94 -6.42 13.13
N ASP A 52 10.76 -7.04 12.27
CA ASP A 52 11.14 -6.48 10.96
C ASP A 52 10.71 -7.43 9.82
N SER A 53 9.45 -7.86 9.88
CA SER A 53 8.78 -8.50 8.76
C SER A 53 8.20 -7.43 7.82
N PRO A 54 7.95 -7.75 6.54
CA PRO A 54 7.17 -6.88 5.67
C PRO A 54 5.74 -6.59 6.18
N SER A 55 5.21 -7.41 7.09
CA SER A 55 3.91 -7.17 7.73
C SER A 55 3.97 -6.13 8.85
N ALA A 56 5.16 -5.82 9.39
CA ALA A 56 5.37 -4.72 10.32
C ALA A 56 5.51 -3.35 9.62
N ARG A 57 5.45 -3.33 8.28
CA ARG A 57 5.51 -2.12 7.45
C ARG A 57 4.14 -1.82 6.88
N PHE A 58 3.81 -0.54 6.75
CA PHE A 58 2.56 -0.09 6.15
C PHE A 58 2.77 1.18 5.32
N LEU A 59 1.84 1.42 4.40
CA LEU A 59 1.84 2.60 3.54
C LEU A 59 0.83 3.60 4.06
N ARG A 60 1.18 4.89 3.99
CA ARG A 60 0.23 6.00 4.07
C ARG A 60 0.29 6.77 2.76
N ILE A 61 -0.86 7.02 2.16
CA ILE A 61 -0.97 7.73 0.89
C ILE A 61 -1.89 8.92 1.12
N TYR A 62 -1.45 10.07 0.66
CA TYR A 62 -2.18 11.32 0.73
C TYR A 62 -2.27 11.95 -0.66
N LEU A 63 -3.47 12.36 -1.05
CA LEU A 63 -3.68 13.21 -2.21
C LEU A 63 -3.66 14.66 -1.76
N SER A 64 -2.95 15.52 -2.47
CA SER A 64 -2.98 16.97 -2.27
C SER A 64 -4.01 17.59 -3.21
N THR A 65 -5.09 18.12 -2.64
CA THR A 65 -6.15 18.85 -3.36
C THR A 65 -6.09 20.33 -2.98
N SER A 66 -6.96 21.16 -3.57
CA SER A 66 -7.14 22.57 -3.15
C SER A 66 -7.56 22.71 -1.70
N ASP A 67 -8.32 21.73 -1.21
CA ASP A 67 -9.00 21.78 0.09
C ASP A 67 -8.17 21.14 1.21
N GLY A 68 -7.07 20.44 0.86
CA GLY A 68 -6.13 19.88 1.82
C GLY A 68 -5.52 18.55 1.38
N GLU A 69 -5.10 17.76 2.37
CA GLU A 69 -4.59 16.40 2.14
C GLU A 69 -5.64 15.36 2.49
N ILE A 70 -6.01 14.53 1.50
CA ILE A 70 -7.00 13.46 1.67
C ILE A 70 -6.26 12.13 1.80
N PRO A 71 -6.39 11.38 2.92
CA PRO A 71 -5.81 10.06 3.05
C PRO A 71 -6.56 9.06 2.18
N VAL A 72 -5.82 8.25 1.42
CA VAL A 72 -6.42 7.29 0.48
C VAL A 72 -5.88 5.88 0.63
N MET A 73 -6.73 4.93 0.26
CA MET A 73 -6.35 3.53 0.17
C MET A 73 -5.58 3.25 -1.12
N VAL A 74 -4.75 2.21 -1.08
CA VAL A 74 -4.06 1.72 -2.28
C VAL A 74 -5.10 1.13 -3.25
N PRO A 75 -5.17 1.61 -4.50
CA PRO A 75 -6.02 1.02 -5.53
C PRO A 75 -5.64 -0.43 -5.82
N ARG A 76 -6.62 -1.27 -6.17
CA ARG A 76 -6.42 -2.72 -6.40
C ARG A 76 -5.39 -2.99 -7.50
N ASP A 77 -5.44 -2.22 -8.57
CA ASP A 77 -4.51 -2.32 -9.71
C ASP A 77 -3.04 -2.10 -9.31
N LEU A 78 -2.83 -1.30 -8.25
CA LEU A 78 -1.50 -0.98 -7.73
C LEU A 78 -1.09 -1.85 -6.55
N ALA A 79 -1.87 -2.88 -6.18
CA ALA A 79 -1.56 -3.77 -5.06
C ALA A 79 -0.18 -4.46 -5.20
N LYS A 80 0.22 -4.85 -6.41
CA LYS A 80 1.55 -5.46 -6.65
C LYS A 80 2.68 -4.44 -6.48
N LEU A 81 2.50 -3.23 -7.00
CA LEU A 81 3.51 -2.16 -6.93
C LEU A 81 3.67 -1.66 -5.49
N SER A 82 2.56 -1.44 -4.80
CA SER A 82 2.52 -1.05 -3.39
C SER A 82 3.15 -2.11 -2.50
N HIS A 83 2.89 -3.40 -2.75
CA HIS A 83 3.54 -4.49 -2.02
C HIS A 83 5.06 -4.45 -2.19
N LYS A 84 5.56 -4.27 -3.42
CA LYS A 84 7.00 -4.17 -3.71
C LYS A 84 7.65 -2.96 -3.02
N ALA A 85 6.98 -1.80 -3.04
CA ALA A 85 7.43 -0.59 -2.37
C ALA A 85 7.44 -0.74 -0.84
N ARG A 86 6.44 -1.41 -0.27
CA ARG A 86 6.36 -1.69 1.17
C ARG A 86 7.44 -2.68 1.64
N VAL A 87 7.70 -3.73 0.87
CA VAL A 87 8.68 -4.78 1.21
C VAL A 87 10.11 -4.25 1.15
N MET A 88 10.43 -3.44 0.15
CA MET A 88 11.76 -2.90 -0.07
C MET A 88 11.61 -1.44 -0.53
N PRO A 89 11.61 -0.49 0.42
CA PRO A 89 11.27 0.91 0.20
C PRO A 89 12.44 1.71 -0.39
N THR A 90 12.86 1.37 -1.61
CA THR A 90 13.83 2.19 -2.33
C THR A 90 13.17 3.48 -2.84
N ALA A 91 13.96 4.55 -2.94
CA ALA A 91 13.48 5.83 -3.47
C ALA A 91 12.81 5.66 -4.83
N GLU A 92 13.43 4.89 -5.74
CA GLU A 92 12.88 4.58 -7.06
C GLU A 92 11.48 3.94 -6.99
N ARG A 93 11.26 2.95 -6.12
CA ARG A 93 9.98 2.24 -6.02
C ARG A 93 8.86 3.09 -5.44
N ILE A 94 9.19 3.92 -4.45
CA ILE A 94 8.20 4.80 -3.81
C ILE A 94 7.85 5.94 -4.76
N THR A 95 8.83 6.49 -5.47
CA THR A 95 8.59 7.49 -6.51
C THR A 95 7.76 6.93 -7.65
N ALA A 96 8.06 5.71 -8.15
CA ALA A 96 7.26 5.06 -9.18
C ALA A 96 5.81 4.84 -8.72
N LEU A 97 5.60 4.47 -7.46
CA LEU A 97 4.25 4.36 -6.88
C LEU A 97 3.54 5.71 -6.81
N ALA A 98 4.22 6.76 -6.33
CA ALA A 98 3.66 8.11 -6.25
C ALA A 98 3.28 8.66 -7.63
N GLN A 99 4.14 8.45 -8.63
CA GLN A 99 3.87 8.85 -10.02
C GLN A 99 2.68 8.10 -10.61
N ARG A 100 2.57 6.79 -10.36
CA ARG A 100 1.45 5.99 -10.88
C ARG A 100 0.12 6.37 -10.23
N LEU A 101 0.12 6.71 -8.94
CA LEU A 101 -1.05 7.23 -8.23
C LEU A 101 -1.44 8.64 -8.72
N GLN A 102 -0.46 9.49 -9.00
CA GLN A 102 -0.69 10.84 -9.54
C GLN A 102 -1.30 10.81 -10.94
N ALA A 103 -0.97 9.81 -11.75
CA ALA A 103 -1.52 9.62 -13.09
C ALA A 103 -2.94 9.01 -13.08
N GLY A 104 -3.45 8.57 -11.93
CA GLY A 104 -4.79 8.01 -11.80
C GLY A 104 -5.87 9.08 -11.76
N THR A 105 -7.05 8.74 -12.29
CA THR A 105 -8.25 9.56 -12.13
C THR A 105 -8.89 9.26 -10.77
N TRP A 106 -9.06 10.28 -9.94
CA TRP A 106 -9.66 10.15 -8.62
C TRP A 106 -11.08 10.65 -8.64
N ILE A 107 -11.99 9.93 -7.99
CA ILE A 107 -13.40 10.27 -7.89
C ILE A 107 -13.87 10.15 -6.43
N PRO A 108 -14.84 10.96 -6.00
CA PRO A 108 -15.52 10.76 -4.72
C PRO A 108 -16.09 9.35 -4.62
N LEU A 109 -15.98 8.74 -3.44
CA LEU A 109 -16.57 7.45 -3.16
C LEU A 109 -18.01 7.67 -2.67
N THR A 110 -18.96 7.53 -3.59
CA THR A 110 -20.37 7.52 -3.24
C THR A 110 -20.73 6.18 -2.57
N MET A 111 -20.87 6.18 -1.25
CA MET A 111 -21.36 5.00 -0.52
C MET A 111 -22.89 4.98 -0.56
N VAL A 112 -23.46 4.10 -1.38
CA VAL A 112 -24.89 3.79 -1.30
C VAL A 112 -25.10 2.82 -0.14
N SER A 113 -25.97 3.15 0.82
CA SER A 113 -26.28 2.23 1.92
C SER A 113 -26.87 0.92 1.39
N ALA A 114 -26.56 -0.20 2.04
CA ALA A 114 -27.09 -1.51 1.64
C ALA A 114 -28.63 -1.55 1.65
N SER A 115 -29.26 -0.78 2.54
CA SER A 115 -30.71 -0.59 2.59
C SER A 115 -31.25 0.18 1.37
N GLN A 116 -30.61 1.29 0.96
CA GLN A 116 -31.00 2.01 -0.25
C GLN A 116 -30.85 1.13 -1.49
N HIS A 117 -29.74 0.42 -1.63
CA HIS A 117 -29.54 -0.50 -2.75
C HIS A 117 -30.60 -1.61 -2.79
N TYR A 118 -30.99 -2.14 -1.64
CA TYR A 118 -32.08 -3.11 -1.53
C TYR A 118 -33.44 -2.52 -1.94
N LEU A 119 -33.76 -1.31 -1.49
CA LEU A 119 -34.99 -0.61 -1.87
C LEU A 119 -35.04 -0.30 -3.37
N ASP A 120 -33.91 0.11 -3.98
CA ASP A 120 -33.83 0.36 -5.41
C ASP A 120 -34.02 -0.92 -6.23
N LEU A 121 -33.45 -2.04 -5.77
CA LEU A 121 -33.70 -3.36 -6.37
C LEU A 121 -35.18 -3.74 -6.29
N LEU A 122 -35.82 -3.55 -5.14
CA LEU A 122 -37.26 -3.82 -4.96
C LEU A 122 -38.12 -2.95 -5.88
N LYS A 123 -37.79 -1.65 -6.00
CA LYS A 123 -38.46 -0.73 -6.93
C LYS A 123 -38.28 -1.14 -8.39
N SER A 124 -37.12 -1.67 -8.76
CA SER A 124 -36.81 -2.10 -10.12
C SER A 124 -37.40 -3.47 -10.52
N ALA A 125 -37.82 -4.30 -9.56
CA ALA A 125 -38.24 -5.69 -9.79
C ALA A 125 -39.70 -5.88 -10.27
N GLY A 126 -40.46 -4.82 -10.52
CA GLY A 126 -41.80 -4.90 -11.15
C GLY A 126 -42.99 -5.10 -10.19
N PRO A 127 -44.23 -5.12 -10.71
CA PRO A 127 -45.41 -4.57 -10.06
C PRO A 127 -46.04 -5.54 -9.05
N GLY A 128 -45.43 -5.64 -7.88
CA GLY A 128 -46.01 -6.27 -6.69
C GLY A 128 -45.60 -5.57 -5.40
N TYR A 129 -44.78 -4.52 -5.48
CA TYR A 129 -44.42 -3.71 -4.32
C TYR A 129 -45.54 -2.70 -4.05
N ASP A 130 -46.38 -3.02 -3.07
CA ASP A 130 -47.42 -2.13 -2.59
C ASP A 130 -46.76 -0.92 -1.91
N GLN A 131 -46.95 0.27 -2.49
CA GLN A 131 -46.46 1.55 -1.95
C GLN A 131 -47.13 1.92 -0.62
N SER A 132 -48.14 1.17 -0.16
CA SER A 132 -48.74 1.37 1.17
C SER A 132 -47.75 1.12 2.33
N ALA A 133 -46.57 0.54 2.07
CA ALA A 133 -45.48 0.41 3.03
C ALA A 133 -44.53 1.62 3.10
N ASP A 134 -44.70 2.64 2.24
CA ASP A 134 -43.89 3.88 2.27
C ASP A 134 -44.16 4.75 3.53
N ASP A 135 -45.16 4.39 4.34
CA ASP A 135 -45.42 5.02 5.65
C ASP A 135 -44.60 4.40 6.79
N ILE A 136 -43.80 3.35 6.51
CA ILE A 136 -42.69 2.97 7.38
C ILE A 136 -41.56 3.94 7.08
N SER A 137 -41.74 5.18 7.51
CA SER A 137 -40.61 5.98 7.93
C SER A 137 -39.78 5.07 8.83
N TYR A 138 -38.60 4.69 8.37
CA TYR A 138 -37.53 4.27 9.26
C TYR A 138 -37.21 5.52 10.09
N GLN A 139 -38.09 5.85 11.05
CA GLN A 139 -37.67 6.47 12.29
C GLN A 139 -36.66 5.46 12.83
N ALA A 140 -35.39 5.70 12.49
CA ALA A 140 -34.26 5.04 13.12
C ALA A 140 -34.62 4.95 14.59
N ALA A 141 -34.76 3.72 15.11
CA ALA A 141 -35.07 3.50 16.50
C ALA A 141 -34.12 4.40 17.30
N SER A 142 -34.71 5.38 17.99
CA SER A 142 -34.01 6.46 18.68
C SER A 142 -33.12 5.86 19.76
N GLY A 143 -31.88 5.54 19.38
CA GLY A 143 -30.98 4.74 20.20
C GLY A 143 -29.94 3.92 19.43
N VAL A 144 -30.07 3.75 18.11
CA VAL A 144 -28.97 3.21 17.30
C VAL A 144 -28.01 4.35 16.99
N PRO A 145 -26.74 4.29 17.42
CA PRO A 145 -25.76 5.32 17.08
C PRO A 145 -25.60 5.36 15.55
N HIS A 146 -26.02 6.47 14.95
CA HIS A 146 -25.75 6.74 13.55
C HIS A 146 -24.31 7.25 13.46
N VAL A 147 -23.48 6.53 12.71
CA VAL A 147 -22.17 7.06 12.32
C VAL A 147 -22.44 7.99 11.15
N ASP A 148 -22.28 9.28 11.40
CA ASP A 148 -22.37 10.31 10.36
C ASP A 148 -21.08 10.26 9.53
N PHE A 149 -21.22 10.01 8.23
CA PHE A 149 -20.11 9.96 7.29
C PHE A 149 -20.02 11.23 6.43
N ASP A 150 -20.88 12.24 6.68
CA ASP A 150 -20.98 13.42 5.82
C ASP A 150 -19.70 14.29 5.84
N GLU A 151 -18.88 14.18 6.90
CA GLU A 151 -17.58 14.87 6.98
C GLU A 151 -16.41 14.07 6.36
N LEU A 152 -16.62 12.79 6.04
CA LEU A 152 -15.56 11.92 5.53
C LEU A 152 -15.52 11.96 4.00
N GLN A 153 -14.65 12.80 3.45
CA GLN A 153 -14.30 12.75 2.02
C GLN A 153 -13.54 11.45 1.71
N LEU A 154 -14.29 10.41 1.40
CA LEU A 154 -13.76 9.17 0.87
C LEU A 154 -13.60 9.33 -0.64
N VAL A 155 -12.44 8.93 -1.16
CA VAL A 155 -12.14 9.00 -2.58
C VAL A 155 -11.49 7.70 -3.01
N ARG A 156 -11.69 7.34 -4.28
CA ARG A 156 -11.06 6.17 -4.89
C ARG A 156 -10.52 6.52 -6.26
N MET A 157 -9.53 5.74 -6.69
CA MET A 157 -9.03 5.80 -8.05
C MET A 157 -9.95 4.97 -8.95
N LEU A 158 -10.26 5.48 -10.13
CA LEU A 158 -10.96 4.76 -11.17
C LEU A 158 -10.07 3.62 -11.71
N GLU A 159 -10.66 2.44 -11.94
CA GLU A 159 -9.96 1.32 -12.58
C GLU A 159 -9.86 1.56 -14.10
N GLU A 160 -8.86 0.98 -14.79
CA GLU A 160 -8.58 1.29 -16.21
C GLU A 160 -9.76 1.06 -17.17
N ASP A 161 -10.62 0.08 -16.86
CA ASP A 161 -11.75 -0.32 -17.70
C ASP A 161 -13.11 0.16 -17.16
N GLU A 162 -13.11 0.96 -16.10
CA GLU A 162 -14.35 1.43 -15.48
C GLU A 162 -14.91 2.67 -16.20
N PRO A 163 -16.20 2.70 -16.57
CA PRO A 163 -16.80 3.90 -17.16
C PRO A 163 -16.72 5.05 -16.16
N ILE A 164 -16.27 6.22 -16.64
CA ILE A 164 -16.19 7.43 -15.81
C ILE A 164 -17.61 7.74 -15.29
N PRO A 165 -17.83 7.75 -13.96
CA PRO A 165 -19.12 8.12 -13.39
C PRO A 165 -19.49 9.56 -13.76
N GLN A 166 -20.76 9.93 -13.57
CA GLN A 166 -21.19 11.32 -13.76
C GLN A 166 -20.55 12.29 -12.74
N ASP A 167 -19.96 11.74 -11.66
CA ASP A 167 -19.26 12.52 -10.66
C ASP A 167 -18.03 13.22 -11.26
N THR A 168 -17.84 14.49 -10.88
CA THR A 168 -16.70 15.28 -11.35
C THR A 168 -15.41 14.71 -10.77
N PRO A 169 -14.40 14.38 -11.61
CA PRO A 169 -13.10 13.94 -11.12
C PRO A 169 -12.49 14.95 -10.15
N LEU A 170 -11.87 14.43 -9.09
CA LEU A 170 -11.16 15.22 -8.10
C LEU A 170 -9.84 15.73 -8.70
N GLU A 171 -9.62 17.04 -8.63
CA GLU A 171 -8.34 17.63 -9.03
C GLU A 171 -7.25 17.32 -8.01
N VAL A 172 -6.27 16.52 -8.44
CA VAL A 172 -5.14 16.12 -7.60
C VAL A 172 -3.87 16.85 -8.04
N SER A 173 -3.42 17.79 -7.22
CA SER A 173 -2.20 18.58 -7.45
C SER A 173 -0.92 17.83 -7.10
N GLY A 174 -1.02 16.80 -6.24
CA GLY A 174 0.12 16.03 -5.77
C GLY A 174 -0.28 14.72 -5.09
N VAL A 175 0.66 13.79 -5.03
CA VAL A 175 0.53 12.55 -4.25
C VAL A 175 1.75 12.37 -3.37
N ARG A 176 1.52 12.25 -2.06
CA ARG A 176 2.54 11.88 -1.08
C ARG A 176 2.37 10.41 -0.70
N VAL A 177 3.45 9.65 -0.80
CA VAL A 177 3.52 8.27 -0.36
C VAL A 177 4.54 8.16 0.75
N GLU A 178 4.15 7.57 1.86
CA GLU A 178 5.02 7.31 2.99
C GLU A 178 5.05 5.81 3.32
N VAL A 179 6.24 5.31 3.64
CA VAL A 179 6.44 3.96 4.17
C VAL A 179 6.80 4.08 5.64
N TRP A 180 6.04 3.39 6.47
CA TRP A 180 6.21 3.37 7.91
C TRP A 180 6.53 1.95 8.38
N ARG A 181 7.25 1.85 9.49
CA ARG A 181 7.55 0.59 10.19
C ARG A 181 7.14 0.73 11.66
N TYR A 182 6.60 -0.33 12.23
CA TYR A 182 6.47 -0.44 13.68
C TYR A 182 7.78 -0.90 14.31
N ARG A 183 8.22 -0.19 15.34
CA ARG A 183 9.39 -0.50 16.14
C ARG A 183 9.02 -0.51 17.61
N PHE A 184 9.37 -1.58 18.30
CA PHE A 184 9.20 -1.67 19.75
C PHE A 184 10.36 -0.96 20.43
N ASP A 185 10.04 0.11 21.17
CA ASP A 185 10.98 0.78 22.07
C ASP A 185 11.09 -0.03 23.36
N ARG A 186 12.28 -0.56 23.64
CA ARG A 186 12.52 -1.41 24.81
C ARG A 186 12.69 -0.63 26.10
N GLU A 187 13.11 0.63 26.02
CA GLU A 187 13.33 1.47 27.20
C GLU A 187 11.99 1.93 27.76
N GLU A 188 11.09 2.35 26.87
CA GLU A 188 9.76 2.83 27.25
C GLU A 188 8.68 1.74 27.22
N LEU A 189 8.99 0.56 26.66
CA LEU A 189 8.04 -0.55 26.44
C LEU A 189 6.83 -0.17 25.57
N VAL A 190 7.04 0.72 24.59
CA VAL A 190 5.98 1.24 23.70
C VAL A 190 6.23 0.85 22.24
N LEU A 191 5.16 0.55 21.50
CA LEU A 191 5.22 0.37 20.05
C LEU A 191 5.13 1.74 19.36
N ARG A 192 6.19 2.13 18.64
CA ARG A 192 6.26 3.39 17.89
C ARG A 192 6.19 3.10 16.39
N ALA A 193 5.48 3.96 15.66
CA ALA A 193 5.55 3.98 14.20
C ALA A 193 6.62 4.99 13.77
N GLU A 194 7.58 4.54 12.97
CA GLU A 194 8.62 5.40 12.40
C GLU A 194 8.50 5.43 10.87
N LYS A 195 8.64 6.63 10.28
CA LYS A 195 8.69 6.79 8.83
C LYS A 195 10.08 6.39 8.34
N ILE A 196 10.16 5.39 7.48
CA ILE A 196 11.43 4.87 6.95
C ILE A 196 11.71 5.38 5.54
N ALA A 197 10.67 5.78 4.79
CA ALA A 197 10.85 6.38 3.47
C ALA A 197 9.64 7.21 3.04
N GLN A 198 9.85 8.12 2.10
CA GLN A 198 8.78 8.93 1.52
C GLN A 198 9.11 9.34 0.08
N ALA A 199 8.08 9.58 -0.72
CA ALA A 199 8.19 10.29 -1.99
C ALA A 199 6.98 11.20 -2.18
N PHE A 200 7.19 12.25 -2.98
CA PHE A 200 6.14 13.16 -3.37
C PHE A 200 6.20 13.35 -4.89
N SER A 201 5.05 13.18 -5.55
CA SER A 201 4.87 13.48 -6.96
C SER A 201 3.96 14.68 -7.07
N ARG A 202 4.32 15.68 -7.88
CA ARG A 202 3.41 16.77 -8.26
C ARG A 202 2.76 16.44 -9.59
N GLY A 203 1.47 16.74 -9.72
CA GLY A 203 0.84 16.87 -11.01
C GLY A 203 1.48 18.03 -11.75
N GLN A 204 1.80 17.87 -13.03
CA GLN A 204 2.06 19.03 -13.87
C GLN A 204 0.71 19.71 -14.05
N THR A 205 0.48 20.82 -13.36
CA THR A 205 -0.55 21.77 -13.76
C THR A 205 -0.20 22.21 -15.17
N GLY A 206 -1.00 21.81 -16.15
CA GLY A 206 -0.83 22.21 -17.54
C GLY A 206 -0.76 23.74 -17.63
N GLY A 207 0.31 24.23 -18.25
CA GLY A 207 0.43 25.62 -18.69
C GLY A 207 -0.18 25.81 -20.07
#